data_AF-A0A4Q5PS21-F1
#
_entry.id   AF-A0A4Q5PS21-F1
#
_cell.length_a   1.000
_cell.length_b   1.000
_cell.length_c   1.000
_cell.angle_alpha   90.00
_cell.angle_beta   90.00
_cell.angle_gamma   90.00
#
_symmetry.space_group_name_H-M   'P 1'
#
loop_
_entity.id
_entity.type
_entity.pdbx_description
1 polymer ?
#
loop_
_entity_poly.entity_id
_entity_poly.type
_entity_poly.pdbx_seq_one_letter_code
_entity_poly.pdbx_strand_id
1 'polypeptide(L)'
;MSFARTPFSALLGLTGGWMIWSSCFVALYALMSIGCEQGWHHRPILGWHTLGFTLVATWLAHLVAQAALLTRMLRVCWRSEGIDWIAPLSALLCGLSLFATFWTGWPVLALPACI
;
A
#
# COMPACT_ATOMS: atom_id res chain seq x y z
N MET A 1 29.39 5.67 -4.28
CA MET A 1 29.57 4.57 -3.28
C MET A 1 28.91 4.92 -1.93
N SER A 2 27.59 4.74 -1.74
CA SER A 2 27.03 4.84 -0.37
C SER A 2 25.68 4.15 -0.11
N PHE A 3 25.07 3.44 -1.07
CA PHE A 3 23.83 2.71 -0.80
C PHE A 3 24.06 1.31 -0.18
N ALA A 4 25.30 0.80 -0.26
CA ALA A 4 25.72 -0.47 0.36
C ALA A 4 26.14 -0.39 1.84
N ARG A 5 25.86 0.71 2.58
CA ARG A 5 26.32 0.85 3.98
C ARG A 5 25.44 0.19 5.04
N THR A 6 24.20 -0.20 4.73
CA THR A 6 23.38 -0.95 5.69
C THR A 6 22.56 -2.03 4.97
N PRO A 7 22.72 -3.32 5.30
CA PRO A 7 21.89 -4.40 4.73
C PRO A 7 20.38 -4.14 4.96
N PHE A 8 20.06 -3.40 6.02
CA PHE A 8 18.72 -2.99 6.37
C PHE A 8 17.99 -2.17 5.28
N SER A 9 18.66 -1.21 4.65
CA SER A 9 18.03 -0.36 3.61
C SER A 9 17.71 -1.14 2.34
N ALA A 10 18.59 -2.09 1.97
CA ALA A 10 18.37 -2.99 0.84
C ALA A 10 17.22 -3.97 1.11
N LEU A 11 17.18 -4.54 2.33
CA LEU A 11 16.06 -5.37 2.78
C LEU A 11 14.74 -4.61 2.74
N LEU A 12 14.71 -3.38 3.26
CA LEU A 12 13.52 -2.51 3.23
C LEU A 12 13.05 -2.20 1.80
N GLY A 13 13.96 -1.99 0.86
CA GLY A 13 13.60 -1.78 -0.54
C GLY A 13 13.01 -3.03 -1.22
N LEU A 14 13.51 -4.22 -0.86
CA LEU A 14 13.06 -5.48 -1.45
C LEU A 14 11.74 -5.99 -0.86
N THR A 15 11.56 -5.87 0.46
CA THR A 15 10.39 -6.44 1.16
C THR A 15 9.38 -5.39 1.62
N GLY A 16 9.78 -4.12 1.76
CA GLY A 16 8.94 -3.08 2.33
C GLY A 16 7.66 -2.83 1.52
N GLY A 17 7.74 -2.81 0.19
CA GLY A 17 6.55 -2.67 -0.66
C GLY A 17 5.54 -3.79 -0.44
N TRP A 18 6.02 -5.04 -0.37
CA TRP A 18 5.20 -6.22 -0.12
C TRP A 18 4.61 -6.27 1.29
N MET A 19 5.34 -5.78 2.30
CA MET A 19 4.82 -5.65 3.67
C MET A 19 3.69 -4.63 3.77
N ILE A 20 3.80 -3.50 3.06
CA ILE A 20 2.74 -2.49 3.05
C ILE A 20 1.51 -3.01 2.26
N TRP A 21 1.73 -3.74 1.18
CA TRP A 21 0.64 -4.39 0.46
C TRP A 21 -0.09 -5.43 1.33
N SER A 22 0.64 -6.30 2.02
CA SER A 22 0.03 -7.32 2.89
C SER A 22 -0.70 -6.69 4.08
N SER A 23 -0.15 -5.61 4.68
CA SER A 23 -0.84 -4.87 5.73
C SER A 23 -2.12 -4.22 5.22
N CYS A 24 -2.11 -3.67 4.00
CA CYS A 24 -3.31 -3.10 3.36
C CYS A 24 -4.40 -4.16 3.21
N PHE A 25 -4.04 -5.36 2.71
CA PHE A 25 -4.99 -6.45 2.53
C PHE A 25 -5.63 -6.86 3.88
N VAL A 26 -4.81 -7.08 4.91
CA VAL A 26 -5.28 -7.44 6.25
C VAL A 26 -6.16 -6.34 6.85
N ALA A 27 -5.75 -5.07 6.74
CA ALA A 27 -6.51 -3.95 7.29
C ALA A 27 -7.88 -3.80 6.61
N LEU A 28 -7.94 -3.91 5.28
CA LEU A 28 -9.21 -3.83 4.54
C LEU A 28 -10.15 -4.97 4.92
N TYR A 29 -9.66 -6.21 4.99
CA TYR A 29 -10.47 -7.35 5.40
C TYR A 29 -10.97 -7.24 6.84
N ALA A 30 -10.09 -6.86 7.78
CA ALA A 30 -10.46 -6.69 9.18
C ALA A 30 -11.50 -5.58 9.36
N LEU A 31 -11.31 -4.42 8.72
CA LEU A 31 -12.26 -3.30 8.76
C LEU A 31 -13.60 -3.68 8.15
N MET A 32 -13.61 -4.46 7.07
CA MET A 32 -14.84 -4.95 6.45
C MET A 32 -15.60 -5.86 7.41
N SER A 33 -14.94 -6.88 8.00
CA SER A 33 -15.59 -7.80 8.93
C SER A 33 -16.15 -7.09 10.17
N ILE A 34 -15.33 -6.26 10.83
CA ILE A 34 -15.74 -5.51 12.02
C ILE A 34 -16.85 -4.50 11.68
N GLY A 35 -16.70 -3.79 10.57
CA GLY A 35 -17.64 -2.76 10.13
C GLY A 35 -19.02 -3.31 9.75
N CYS A 36 -19.07 -4.51 9.15
CA CYS A 36 -20.35 -5.19 8.89
C CYS A 36 -21.00 -5.67 10.19
N GLU A 37 -20.24 -6.26 11.13
CA GLU A 37 -20.78 -6.73 12.42
C GLU A 37 -21.32 -5.59 13.29
N GLN A 38 -20.61 -4.46 13.35
CA GLN A 38 -21.04 -3.27 14.10
C GLN A 38 -22.11 -2.43 13.39
N GLY A 39 -22.54 -2.85 12.19
CA GLY A 39 -23.59 -2.16 11.45
C GLY A 39 -23.19 -0.76 10.97
N TRP A 40 -21.90 -0.51 10.72
CA TRP A 40 -21.42 0.76 10.16
C TRP A 40 -22.00 1.04 8.77
N HIS A 41 -22.51 0.00 8.10
CA HIS A 41 -23.26 0.11 6.85
C HIS A 41 -24.60 0.86 7.01
N HIS A 42 -25.25 0.77 8.18
CA HIS A 42 -26.55 1.40 8.46
C HIS A 42 -26.47 2.81 9.03
N ARG A 43 -25.27 3.30 9.37
CA ARG A 43 -25.05 4.64 9.94
C ARG A 43 -24.44 5.57 8.88
N PRO A 44 -25.26 6.23 8.04
CA PRO A 44 -24.77 7.25 7.15
C PRO A 44 -24.34 8.48 7.98
N ILE A 45 -23.09 8.90 7.83
CA ILE A 45 -22.61 10.20 8.31
C ILE A 45 -22.55 11.09 7.07
N LEU A 46 -23.30 12.19 7.05
CA LEU A 46 -23.37 13.12 5.90
C LEU A 46 -23.84 12.50 4.57
N GLY A 47 -24.63 11.42 4.62
CA GLY A 47 -25.09 10.70 3.42
C GLY A 47 -24.05 9.74 2.82
N TRP A 48 -22.90 9.58 3.46
CA TRP A 48 -21.85 8.62 3.08
C TRP A 48 -21.82 7.46 4.07
N HIS A 49 -21.69 6.24 3.57
CA HIS A 49 -21.52 5.05 4.42
C HIS A 49 -20.17 5.13 5.12
N THR A 50 -20.20 5.20 6.46
CA THR A 50 -18.99 5.33 7.30
C THR A 50 -17.97 4.23 7.00
N LEU A 51 -18.44 3.01 6.72
CA LEU A 51 -17.59 1.87 6.34
C LEU A 51 -16.88 2.07 5.00
N GLY A 52 -17.57 2.57 3.97
CA GLY A 52 -16.96 2.84 2.68
C GLY A 52 -15.88 3.92 2.80
N PHE A 53 -16.16 4.96 3.57
CA PHE A 53 -15.20 6.03 3.81
C PHE A 53 -13.93 5.53 4.53
N THR A 54 -14.06 4.71 5.58
CA THR A 54 -12.89 4.17 6.30
C THR A 54 -12.07 3.21 5.46
N LEU A 55 -12.71 2.38 4.64
CA LEU A 55 -12.02 1.49 3.70
C LEU A 55 -11.24 2.29 2.64
N VAL A 56 -11.87 3.29 2.02
CA VAL A 56 -11.21 4.15 1.04
C VAL A 56 -10.08 4.95 1.67
N ALA A 57 -10.29 5.53 2.86
CA ALA A 57 -9.25 6.26 3.57
C ALA A 57 -8.05 5.37 3.90
N THR A 58 -8.29 4.14 4.36
CA THR A 58 -7.24 3.16 4.67
C THR A 58 -6.48 2.76 3.42
N TRP A 59 -7.18 2.51 2.31
CA TRP A 59 -6.56 2.19 1.02
C TRP A 59 -5.70 3.35 0.50
N LEU A 60 -6.22 4.58 0.53
CA LEU A 60 -5.48 5.77 0.12
C LEU A 60 -4.23 5.98 0.98
N ALA A 61 -4.32 5.79 2.30
CA ALA A 61 -3.18 5.89 3.20
C ALA A 61 -2.06 4.91 2.82
N HIS A 62 -2.40 3.67 2.46
CA HIS A 62 -1.44 2.67 2.01
C HIS A 62 -0.86 2.99 0.63
N LEU A 63 -1.66 3.53 -0.30
CA LEU A 63 -1.17 4.00 -1.60
C LEU A 63 -0.17 5.14 -1.44
N VAL A 64 -0.46 6.11 -0.57
CA VAL A 64 0.46 7.22 -0.27
C VAL A 64 1.75 6.70 0.36
N ALA A 65 1.66 5.77 1.30
CA ALA A 65 2.84 5.15 1.91
C ALA A 65 3.72 4.41 0.88
N GLN A 66 3.11 3.66 -0.04
CA GLN A 66 3.84 2.96 -1.11
C GLN A 66 4.42 3.92 -2.14
N ALA A 67 3.70 4.97 -2.53
CA ALA A 67 4.22 5.99 -3.43
C ALA A 67 5.42 6.73 -2.80
N ALA A 68 5.36 7.03 -1.50
CA ALA A 68 6.48 7.61 -0.77
C ALA A 68 7.70 6.67 -0.73
N LEU A 69 7.48 5.37 -0.54
CA LEU A 69 8.56 4.38 -0.57
C LEU A 69 9.16 4.25 -1.98
N LEU A 70 8.33 4.13 -3.01
CA LEU A 70 8.76 4.03 -4.41
C LEU A 70 9.55 5.26 -4.86
N THR A 71 9.05 6.46 -4.57
CA THR A 71 9.76 7.72 -4.90
C THR A 71 11.11 7.80 -4.21
N ARG A 72 11.22 7.33 -2.96
CA ARG A 72 12.51 7.22 -2.26
C ARG A 72 13.45 6.24 -2.97
N MET A 73 12.97 5.06 -3.37
CA MET A 73 13.78 4.06 -4.08
C MET A 73 14.22 4.54 -5.46
N LEU A 74 13.35 5.22 -6.21
CA LEU A 74 13.69 5.80 -7.52
C LEU A 74 14.76 6.89 -7.40
N ARG A 75 14.67 7.77 -6.39
CA ARG A 75 15.69 8.80 -6.13
C ARG A 75 17.06 8.18 -5.83
N VAL A 76 17.08 7.08 -5.08
CA VAL A 76 18.32 6.33 -4.82
C VAL A 76 18.85 5.71 -6.10
N CYS A 77 18.00 5.04 -6.88
CA CYS A 77 18.37 4.39 -8.13
C CYS A 77 19.01 5.38 -9.10
N TRP A 78 18.43 6.58 -9.26
CA TRP A 78 18.99 7.63 -10.12
C TRP A 78 20.32 8.19 -9.65
N ARG A 79 20.58 8.16 -8.34
CA ARG A 79 21.82 8.71 -7.76
C ARG A 79 22.93 7.66 -7.66
N SER A 80 22.64 6.42 -8.05
CA SER A 80 23.58 5.31 -8.02
C SER A 80 24.41 5.27 -9.29
N GLU A 81 25.59 5.88 -9.26
CA GLU A 81 26.61 5.71 -10.30
C GLU A 81 27.36 4.39 -10.08
N GLY A 82 26.79 3.27 -10.55
CA GLY A 82 27.38 1.93 -10.44
C GLY A 82 26.47 0.79 -10.93
N ILE A 83 27.06 -0.38 -11.21
CA ILE A 83 26.37 -1.60 -11.68
C ILE A 83 25.70 -2.34 -10.51
N ASP A 84 24.80 -1.66 -9.78
CA ASP A 84 24.07 -2.23 -8.65
C ASP A 84 22.66 -2.66 -9.08
N TRP A 85 22.48 -3.94 -9.42
CA TRP A 85 21.19 -4.52 -9.85
C TRP A 85 20.10 -4.50 -8.77
N ILE A 86 20.47 -4.31 -7.50
CA ILE A 86 19.55 -4.33 -6.36
C ILE A 86 18.62 -3.12 -6.37
N ALA A 87 19.12 -1.93 -6.74
CA ALA A 87 18.33 -0.70 -6.77
C ALA A 87 17.18 -0.73 -7.80
N PRO A 88 17.40 -1.09 -9.08
CA PRO A 88 16.31 -1.19 -10.04
C PRO A 88 15.34 -2.34 -9.69
N LEU A 89 15.84 -3.46 -9.16
CA LEU A 89 14.99 -4.58 -8.72
C LEU A 89 14.04 -4.18 -7.58
N SER A 90 14.55 -3.47 -6.57
CA SER A 90 13.73 -2.98 -5.45
C SER A 90 12.71 -1.92 -5.89
N ALA A 91 13.07 -1.05 -6.83
CA ALA A 91 12.11 -0.13 -7.45
C ALA A 91 11.01 -0.86 -8.23
N LEU A 92 11.37 -1.90 -9.00
CA LEU A 92 10.43 -2.74 -9.73
C LEU A 92 9.45 -3.45 -8.78
N LEU A 93 9.97 -4.10 -7.73
CA LEU A 93 9.16 -4.78 -6.72
C LEU A 93 8.22 -3.82 -5.99
N CYS A 94 8.69 -2.62 -5.64
CA CYS A 94 7.83 -1.58 -5.08
C CYS A 94 6.73 -1.15 -6.07
N GLY A 95 7.06 -1.01 -7.35
CA GLY A 95 6.08 -0.72 -8.41
C GLY A 95 5.02 -1.81 -8.53
N LEU A 96 5.43 -3.08 -8.51
CA LEU A 96 4.51 -4.22 -8.53
C LEU A 96 3.62 -4.26 -7.29
N SER A 97 4.15 -3.97 -6.10
CA SER A 97 3.33 -3.90 -4.88
C SER A 97 2.29 -2.77 -4.94
N LEU A 98 2.66 -1.63 -5.52
CA LEU A 98 1.75 -0.50 -5.69
C LEU A 98 0.64 -0.83 -6.68
N PHE A 99 1.00 -1.46 -7.80
CA PHE A 99 0.03 -1.96 -8.77
C PHE A 99 -0.93 -2.98 -8.15
N ALA A 100 -0.39 -3.94 -7.39
CA ALA A 100 -1.19 -4.92 -6.67
C ALA A 100 -2.15 -4.24 -5.69
N THR A 101 -1.69 -3.27 -4.91
CA THR A 101 -2.51 -2.50 -3.97
C THR A 101 -3.62 -1.73 -4.67
N PHE A 102 -3.32 -1.11 -5.80
CA PHE A 102 -4.30 -0.43 -6.63
C PHE A 102 -5.39 -1.40 -7.12
N TRP A 103 -4.97 -2.55 -7.65
CA TRP A 103 -5.88 -3.60 -8.11
C TRP A 103 -6.74 -4.16 -6.98
N THR A 104 -6.17 -4.33 -5.79
CA THR A 104 -6.86 -4.90 -4.63
C THR A 104 -7.91 -3.95 -4.04
N GLY A 105 -7.67 -2.64 -4.11
CA GLY A 105 -8.62 -1.64 -3.62
C GLY A 105 -9.71 -1.25 -4.62
N TRP A 106 -9.54 -1.55 -5.91
CA TRP A 106 -10.54 -1.24 -6.93
C TRP A 106 -11.94 -1.78 -6.63
N PRO A 107 -12.12 -3.04 -6.19
CA PRO A 107 -13.44 -3.59 -5.84
C PRO A 107 -14.15 -2.82 -4.71
N VAL A 108 -13.39 -2.20 -3.79
CA VAL A 108 -13.94 -1.41 -2.66
C VAL A 108 -14.77 -0.22 -3.16
N LEU A 109 -14.48 0.29 -4.36
CA LEU A 109 -15.21 1.40 -4.95
C LEU A 109 -16.49 0.97 -5.69
N ALA A 110 -16.54 -0.29 -6.16
CA ALA A 110 -17.58 -0.77 -7.06
C ALA A 110 -18.65 -1.63 -6.39
N LEU A 111 -18.32 -2.27 -5.25
CA LEU A 111 -19.18 -3.26 -4.61
C LEU A 111 -19.68 -2.78 -3.24
N PRO A 112 -20.96 -3.06 -2.89
CA PRO A 112 -21.43 -2.87 -1.52
C PRO A 112 -20.64 -3.79 -0.57
N ALA A 113 -20.15 -3.21 0.52
CA ALA A 113 -19.22 -3.89 1.43
C ALA A 113 -19.86 -5.03 2.24
N CYS A 114 -21.18 -4.99 2.42
CA CYS A 114 -21.93 -6.00 3.14
C CYS A 114 -23.13 -6.41 2.26
N ILE A 115 -23.27 -7.71 2.02
CA ILE A 115 -24.43 -8.36 1.39
C ILE A 115 -25.14 -9.22 2.43
#